data_AF-A0A933NAL0-F1
#
_entry.id   AF-A0A933NAL0-F1
#
_cell.length_a   1.000
_cell.length_b   1.000
_cell.length_c   1.000
_cell.angle_alpha   90.00
_cell.angle_beta   90.00
_cell.angle_gamma   90.00
#
_symmetry.space_group_name_H-M   'P 1'
#
loop_
_entity.id
_entity.type
_entity.pdbx_description
1 polymer ?
#
loop_
_entity_poly.entity_id
_entity_poly.type
_entity_poly.pdbx_seq_one_letter_code
_entity_poly.pdbx_strand_id
1 'polypeptide(L)'
;MPRIQGLHFILLISQALAVAACDGEGFFAEPIQPPTCIAGYSCEDSGLDIHDEQTLGEARAALIAHVWKRRGFPVDVYARKVGAATSPIDGLSNLERIDDLAYEMALAPEEGEGSFVYHAHHFVPSQRVGRLVLVHQGHDGTLVNYGLDTALRFFIARGFDVVALRMPLFGDNAGPRSSHGAIMSLESETRCGLQFFMEPVLAALNAVLQEGQYEDVSMIGISGGGWTTDLYSALDVRVGLSFSVAGSLPRDLRTGGDAEERHELLDYRDLYVLGGSEGRRHFQVLNPRDGCCFWGTDYRRYENVVGSAARALGGDFLVYLDVTIPERHRISQAALDTPVALALEGRDLRILDNTSSGFGYPGSAYGETALSGEKWATLAGGFENDRLKAAPEQPGDAEVNWVFRGLRAGRYQVSATWVAGEDRASNAVYRIEDGTSLLGSVSVDQRIDPAGRTELGIAWQVLQSPVTPAGDTLVVRVSNEANGFVIADAVTVERL
;
A
#
# COMPACT_ATOMS: atom_id res chain seq x y z
N MET A 1 -53.59 8.10 46.84
CA MET A 1 -53.83 7.82 45.40
C MET A 1 -53.16 8.94 44.60
N PRO A 2 -51.99 8.70 43.97
CA PRO A 2 -51.20 9.77 43.37
C PRO A 2 -51.50 9.99 41.89
N ARG A 3 -51.23 11.21 41.44
CA ARG A 3 -51.42 11.74 40.09
C ARG A 3 -50.41 11.14 39.10
N ILE A 4 -50.90 10.79 37.92
CA ILE A 4 -50.14 10.34 36.75
C ILE A 4 -49.54 11.57 36.06
N GLN A 5 -48.20 11.65 35.96
CA GLN A 5 -47.51 12.54 35.03
C GLN A 5 -47.11 11.73 33.80
N GLY A 6 -47.64 12.13 32.63
CA GLY A 6 -47.19 11.64 31.34
C GLY A 6 -45.98 12.42 30.87
N LEU A 7 -44.85 11.73 30.70
CA LEU A 7 -43.72 12.21 29.90
C LEU A 7 -43.95 11.73 28.45
N HIS A 8 -43.94 12.67 27.51
CA HIS A 8 -43.78 12.40 26.09
C HIS A 8 -42.37 11.82 25.85
N PHE A 9 -42.30 10.58 25.38
CA PHE A 9 -41.09 10.03 24.77
C PHE A 9 -41.11 10.36 23.27
N ILE A 10 -40.18 11.21 22.84
CA ILE A 10 -39.85 11.38 21.42
C ILE A 10 -39.05 10.14 21.01
N LEU A 11 -39.59 9.38 20.04
CA LEU A 11 -38.90 8.28 19.38
C LEU A 11 -37.77 8.86 18.52
N LEU A 12 -36.53 8.81 19.01
CA LEU A 12 -35.34 8.92 18.17
C LEU A 12 -34.97 7.50 17.73
N ILE A 13 -35.26 7.18 16.47
CA ILE A 13 -34.73 6.00 15.80
C ILE A 13 -33.26 6.30 15.51
N SER A 14 -32.35 5.88 16.40
CA SER A 14 -30.94 5.75 16.04
C SER A 14 -30.76 4.42 15.33
N GLN A 15 -30.49 4.47 14.03
CA GLN A 15 -29.95 3.33 13.30
C GLN A 15 -28.60 2.96 13.91
N ALA A 16 -28.57 1.88 14.69
CA ALA A 16 -27.33 1.20 15.02
C ALA A 16 -26.81 0.56 13.72
N LEU A 17 -25.82 1.19 13.09
CA LEU A 17 -24.94 0.46 12.18
C LEU A 17 -24.25 -0.62 13.02
N ALA A 18 -24.35 -1.85 12.53
CA ALA A 18 -23.60 -2.97 13.06
C ALA A 18 -22.11 -2.68 12.89
N VAL A 19 -21.47 -2.26 13.98
CA VAL A 19 -20.03 -2.44 14.16
C VAL A 19 -19.84 -3.95 14.28
N ALA A 20 -19.34 -4.57 13.21
CA ALA A 20 -18.80 -5.92 13.32
C ALA A 20 -17.56 -5.79 14.22
N ALA A 21 -17.75 -6.14 15.49
CA ALA A 21 -16.66 -6.20 16.45
C ALA A 21 -15.63 -7.22 15.95
N CYS A 22 -14.36 -6.83 15.92
CA CYS A 22 -13.22 -7.74 15.82
C CYS A 22 -12.96 -8.46 17.15
N ASP A 23 -13.99 -8.62 18.00
CA ASP A 23 -13.90 -9.31 19.28
C ASP A 23 -14.51 -10.70 19.16
N GLY A 24 -13.66 -11.62 18.72
CA GLY A 24 -13.92 -13.05 18.71
C GLY A 24 -13.02 -13.84 19.67
N GLU A 25 -12.32 -13.24 20.64
CA GLU A 25 -11.45 -13.99 21.56
C GLU A 25 -11.56 -13.43 22.98
N GLY A 26 -12.53 -13.94 23.74
CA GLY A 26 -12.61 -13.75 25.17
C GLY A 26 -11.76 -14.76 25.91
N PHE A 27 -10.47 -14.48 26.11
CA PHE A 27 -9.65 -15.05 27.19
C PHE A 27 -8.58 -14.03 27.59
N PHE A 28 -8.49 -13.73 28.89
CA PHE A 28 -7.40 -12.94 29.46
C PHE A 28 -6.08 -13.69 29.21
N ALA A 29 -5.34 -13.30 28.17
CA ALA A 29 -3.99 -13.79 27.91
C ALA A 29 -3.02 -13.14 28.89
N GLU A 30 -2.15 -13.95 29.51
CA GLU A 30 -0.98 -13.46 30.23
C GLU A 30 -0.09 -12.61 29.29
N PRO A 31 0.66 -11.62 29.81
CA PRO A 31 1.48 -10.76 28.97
C PRO A 31 2.60 -11.58 28.31
N ILE A 32 2.47 -11.79 26.99
CA ILE A 32 3.57 -12.18 26.12
C ILE A 32 4.67 -11.13 26.32
N GLN A 33 5.89 -11.52 26.69
CA GLN A 33 6.99 -10.56 26.72
C GLN A 33 7.13 -9.96 25.31
N PRO A 34 7.08 -8.63 25.15
CA PRO A 34 7.27 -8.03 23.83
C PRO A 34 8.64 -8.45 23.30
N PRO A 35 8.78 -8.79 22.01
CA PRO A 35 10.09 -9.07 21.46
C PRO A 35 10.99 -7.85 21.68
N THR A 36 12.19 -8.10 22.19
CA THR A 36 13.26 -7.09 22.20
C THR A 36 13.59 -6.73 20.76
N CYS A 37 13.58 -5.44 20.42
CA CYS A 37 13.99 -4.94 19.10
C CYS A 37 15.31 -5.58 18.65
N ILE A 38 15.53 -5.68 17.34
CA ILE A 38 16.85 -6.09 16.83
C ILE A 38 17.91 -5.17 17.45
N ALA A 39 18.97 -5.76 17.99
CA ALA A 39 20.03 -5.00 18.64
C ALA A 39 20.62 -3.94 17.68
N GLY A 40 20.56 -2.67 18.09
CA GLY A 40 21.00 -1.53 17.28
C GLY A 40 19.89 -0.82 16.50
N TYR A 41 18.66 -1.35 16.51
CA TYR A 41 17.48 -0.78 15.86
C TYR A 41 16.37 -0.53 16.86
N SER A 42 15.56 0.47 16.57
CA SER A 42 14.33 0.77 17.28
C SER A 42 13.16 -0.01 16.69
N CYS A 43 12.31 -0.46 17.59
CA CYS A 43 10.97 -0.97 17.30
C CYS A 43 9.91 -0.22 18.13
N GLU A 44 10.28 0.96 18.66
CA GLU A 44 9.46 1.86 19.50
C GLU A 44 9.13 3.19 18.80
N ASP A 45 8.89 3.15 17.48
CA ASP A 45 8.36 4.29 16.71
C ASP A 45 9.22 5.57 16.79
N SER A 46 10.55 5.44 16.78
CA SER A 46 11.48 6.58 16.94
C SER A 46 11.89 7.25 15.62
N GLY A 47 11.36 6.79 14.48
CA GLY A 47 11.77 7.23 13.14
C GLY A 47 12.55 6.13 12.39
N LEU A 48 13.09 6.47 11.22
CA LEU A 48 13.91 5.55 10.42
C LEU A 48 15.29 5.38 11.05
N ASP A 49 15.79 4.14 11.08
CA ASP A 49 17.18 3.81 11.43
C ASP A 49 18.02 3.46 10.19
N ILE A 50 17.37 3.12 9.06
CA ILE A 50 18.05 2.79 7.80
C ILE A 50 18.34 4.07 7.02
N HIS A 51 19.62 4.35 6.77
CA HIS A 51 20.08 5.59 6.14
C HIS A 51 21.07 5.40 5.00
N ASP A 52 21.70 4.23 4.91
CA ASP A 52 22.73 3.89 3.91
C ASP A 52 22.73 2.40 3.59
N GLU A 53 23.51 1.99 2.60
CA GLU A 53 23.60 0.58 2.16
C GLU A 53 24.09 -0.36 3.27
N GLN A 54 24.91 0.15 4.20
CA GLN A 54 25.43 -0.64 5.31
C GLN A 54 24.32 -0.95 6.32
N THR A 55 23.63 0.07 6.83
CA THR A 55 22.51 -0.06 7.77
C THR A 55 21.35 -0.84 7.17
N LEU A 56 21.10 -0.73 5.86
CA LEU A 56 20.14 -1.57 5.12
C LEU A 56 20.53 -3.05 5.16
N GLY A 57 21.79 -3.37 4.84
CA GLY A 57 22.30 -4.74 4.83
C GLY A 57 22.32 -5.38 6.22
N GLU A 58 22.72 -4.61 7.24
CA GLU A 58 22.71 -5.02 8.64
C GLU A 58 21.29 -5.31 9.14
N ALA A 59 20.33 -4.43 8.84
CA ALA A 59 18.92 -4.59 9.23
C ALA A 59 18.33 -5.86 8.61
N ARG A 60 18.53 -6.06 7.29
CA ARG A 60 18.04 -7.26 6.60
C ARG A 60 18.67 -8.53 7.15
N ALA A 61 19.99 -8.53 7.32
CA ALA A 61 20.71 -9.70 7.84
C ALA A 61 20.23 -10.06 9.25
N ALA A 62 19.97 -9.06 10.09
CA ALA A 62 19.45 -9.27 11.43
C ALA A 62 17.99 -9.74 11.42
N LEU A 63 17.14 -9.20 10.54
CA LEU A 63 15.76 -9.63 10.36
C LEU A 63 15.69 -11.11 9.91
N ILE A 64 16.48 -11.49 8.91
CA ILE A 64 16.62 -12.88 8.45
C ILE A 64 17.12 -13.78 9.59
N ALA A 65 18.15 -13.34 10.32
CA ALA A 65 18.71 -14.10 11.42
C ALA A 65 17.73 -14.31 12.55
N HIS A 66 16.85 -13.33 12.79
CA HIS A 66 15.80 -13.47 13.79
C HIS A 66 14.70 -14.44 13.33
N VAL A 67 14.18 -14.29 12.11
CA VAL A 67 13.07 -15.11 11.60
C VAL A 67 13.45 -16.59 11.50
N TRP A 68 14.65 -16.91 11.01
CA TRP A 68 15.06 -18.31 10.82
C TRP A 68 16.04 -18.84 11.88
N LYS A 69 16.37 -18.04 12.89
CA LYS A 69 17.36 -18.36 13.94
C LYS A 69 18.69 -18.89 13.38
N ARG A 70 19.06 -18.45 12.18
CA ARG A 70 20.28 -18.87 11.45
C ARG A 70 20.86 -17.72 10.65
N ARG A 71 22.15 -17.78 10.36
CA ARG A 71 22.77 -16.82 9.42
C ARG A 71 22.41 -17.16 7.98
N GLY A 72 22.08 -16.13 7.22
CA GLY A 72 21.80 -16.21 5.79
C GLY A 72 20.38 -16.64 5.46
N PHE A 73 19.91 -16.22 4.28
CA PHE A 73 18.57 -16.51 3.79
C PHE A 73 18.44 -18.00 3.40
N PRO A 74 17.35 -18.71 3.78
CA PRO A 74 17.24 -20.15 3.59
C PRO A 74 16.79 -20.54 2.18
N VAL A 75 17.70 -20.43 1.22
CA VAL A 75 17.48 -20.77 -0.19
C VAL A 75 17.22 -22.27 -0.45
N ASP A 76 17.33 -23.11 0.58
CA ASP A 76 17.20 -24.56 0.53
C ASP A 76 15.80 -25.09 0.92
N VAL A 77 14.84 -24.20 1.17
CA VAL A 77 13.45 -24.56 1.55
C VAL A 77 12.56 -24.65 0.31
N TYR A 78 11.88 -25.78 0.11
CA TYR A 78 11.05 -26.02 -1.09
C TYR A 78 9.72 -26.68 -0.74
N ALA A 79 8.63 -26.16 -1.31
CA ALA A 79 7.37 -26.87 -1.39
C ALA A 79 7.47 -28.00 -2.44
N ARG A 80 6.61 -29.01 -2.32
CA ARG A 80 6.48 -30.09 -3.30
C ARG A 80 5.17 -29.93 -4.05
N LYS A 81 5.20 -30.11 -5.36
CA LYS A 81 3.99 -30.25 -6.15
C LYS A 81 3.33 -31.60 -5.86
N VAL A 82 2.13 -31.57 -5.27
CA VAL A 82 1.42 -32.79 -4.81
C VAL A 82 0.27 -33.20 -5.72
N GLY A 83 -0.15 -32.34 -6.65
CA GLY A 83 -1.18 -32.68 -7.62
C GLY A 83 -1.73 -31.48 -8.38
N ALA A 84 -2.81 -31.73 -9.12
CA ALA A 84 -3.61 -30.67 -9.72
C ALA A 84 -4.71 -30.23 -8.74
N ALA A 85 -4.99 -28.93 -8.71
CA ALA A 85 -6.07 -28.34 -7.92
C ALA A 85 -7.20 -27.81 -8.82
N THR A 86 -8.37 -27.63 -8.22
CA THR A 86 -9.52 -26.99 -8.88
C THR A 86 -9.59 -25.52 -8.54
N SER A 87 -9.92 -24.68 -9.51
CA SER A 87 -10.09 -23.24 -9.27
C SER A 87 -11.29 -23.00 -8.35
N PRO A 88 -11.12 -22.25 -7.25
CA PRO A 88 -12.27 -21.75 -6.48
C PRO A 88 -12.95 -20.56 -7.17
N ILE A 89 -12.39 -20.08 -8.29
CA ILE A 89 -12.87 -18.92 -9.05
C ILE A 89 -13.41 -19.40 -10.39
N ASP A 90 -14.69 -19.17 -10.63
CA ASP A 90 -15.35 -19.52 -11.89
C ASP A 90 -14.92 -18.62 -13.05
N GLY A 91 -14.77 -19.17 -14.25
CA GLY A 91 -14.59 -18.38 -15.48
C GLY A 91 -13.28 -17.60 -15.56
N LEU A 92 -12.18 -18.11 -14.98
CA LEU A 92 -10.85 -17.56 -15.22
C LEU A 92 -10.49 -17.71 -16.71
N SER A 93 -10.29 -16.59 -17.41
CA SER A 93 -9.75 -16.59 -18.77
C SER A 93 -8.25 -16.89 -18.74
N ASN A 94 -7.73 -17.44 -19.85
CA ASN A 94 -6.31 -17.72 -20.02
C ASN A 94 -5.70 -18.69 -18.98
N LEU A 95 -6.49 -19.52 -18.28
CA LEU A 95 -5.98 -20.51 -17.33
C LEU A 95 -5.74 -21.86 -18.02
N GLU A 96 -4.54 -22.42 -17.90
CA GLU A 96 -4.23 -23.78 -18.37
C GLU A 96 -4.47 -24.82 -17.27
N ARG A 97 -3.89 -24.60 -16.08
CA ARG A 97 -3.99 -25.51 -14.94
C ARG A 97 -3.70 -24.81 -13.62
N ILE A 98 -3.97 -25.51 -12.53
CA ILE A 98 -3.56 -25.12 -11.18
C ILE A 98 -2.84 -26.29 -10.55
N ASP A 99 -1.65 -26.02 -10.03
CA ASP A 99 -0.82 -26.99 -9.32
C ASP A 99 -0.91 -26.73 -7.81
N ASP A 100 -1.12 -27.78 -7.00
CA ASP A 100 -1.08 -27.71 -5.53
C ASP A 100 0.35 -27.90 -5.04
N LEU A 101 0.84 -26.92 -4.28
CA LEU A 101 2.16 -26.88 -3.68
C LEU A 101 2.03 -27.10 -2.17
N ALA A 102 2.47 -28.26 -1.70
CA ALA A 102 2.47 -28.60 -0.29
C ALA A 102 3.85 -28.38 0.34
N TYR A 103 3.90 -27.60 1.41
CA TYR A 103 5.06 -27.44 2.26
C TYR A 103 4.80 -28.09 3.62
N GLU A 104 5.59 -29.11 3.95
CA GLU A 104 5.50 -29.78 5.26
C GLU A 104 6.44 -29.07 6.25
N MET A 105 5.86 -28.41 7.24
CA MET A 105 6.59 -27.69 8.26
C MET A 105 6.65 -28.52 9.55
N ALA A 106 7.85 -28.99 9.88
CA ALA A 106 8.08 -29.82 11.06
C ALA A 106 8.07 -28.99 12.35
N LEU A 107 7.46 -29.53 13.40
CA LEU A 107 7.45 -28.96 14.73
C LEU A 107 8.58 -29.53 15.57
N ALA A 108 9.25 -28.67 16.31
CA ALA A 108 10.19 -29.10 17.35
C ALA A 108 9.43 -29.71 18.53
N PRO A 109 10.03 -30.62 19.33
CA PRO A 109 9.35 -31.26 20.46
C PRO A 109 8.70 -30.27 21.45
N GLU A 110 9.34 -29.11 21.67
CA GLU A 110 8.85 -28.00 22.48
C GLU A 110 7.64 -27.26 21.87
N GLU A 111 7.50 -27.31 20.55
CA GLU A 111 6.36 -26.79 19.79
C GLU A 111 5.23 -27.83 19.68
N GLY A 112 5.51 -29.10 19.96
CA GLY A 112 4.57 -30.21 19.85
C GLY A 112 5.06 -31.29 18.89
N GLU A 113 4.49 -32.49 18.99
CA GLU A 113 4.87 -33.59 18.10
C GLU A 113 4.23 -33.44 16.72
N GLY A 114 5.01 -33.65 15.66
CA GLY A 114 4.53 -33.82 14.29
C GLY A 114 4.95 -32.73 13.32
N SER A 115 4.16 -32.56 12.28
CA SER A 115 4.28 -31.54 11.24
C SER A 115 2.88 -31.07 10.84
N PHE A 116 2.80 -29.91 10.21
CA PHE A 116 1.60 -29.52 9.50
C PHE A 116 1.94 -29.20 8.05
N VAL A 117 0.94 -29.37 7.17
CA VAL A 117 1.10 -29.12 5.75
C VAL A 117 0.43 -27.80 5.41
N TYR A 118 1.21 -26.92 4.80
CA TYR A 118 0.75 -25.68 4.20
C TYR A 118 0.55 -25.89 2.70
N HIS A 119 -0.55 -25.39 2.15
CA HIS A 119 -0.92 -25.46 0.75
C HIS A 119 -0.93 -24.08 0.09
N ALA A 120 -0.14 -23.95 -0.98
CA ALA A 120 -0.21 -22.85 -1.93
C ALA A 120 -0.69 -23.35 -3.30
N HIS A 121 -1.28 -22.47 -4.09
CA HIS A 121 -1.84 -22.83 -5.39
C HIS A 121 -1.15 -22.06 -6.52
N HIS A 122 -0.48 -22.77 -7.42
CA HIS A 122 0.20 -22.19 -8.58
C HIS A 122 -0.71 -22.23 -9.81
N PHE A 123 -1.28 -21.08 -10.16
CA PHE A 123 -2.08 -20.89 -11.37
C PHE A 123 -1.16 -20.63 -12.56
N VAL A 124 -1.26 -21.51 -13.56
CA VAL A 124 -0.45 -21.44 -14.77
C VAL A 124 -1.32 -21.01 -15.95
N PRO A 125 -1.04 -19.85 -16.56
CA PRO A 125 -1.79 -19.39 -17.72
C PRO A 125 -1.47 -20.18 -18.99
N SER A 126 -2.42 -20.24 -19.92
CA SER A 126 -2.22 -20.83 -21.25
C SER A 126 -1.27 -20.00 -22.12
N GLN A 127 -1.33 -18.68 -21.99
CA GLN A 127 -0.39 -17.75 -22.61
C GLN A 127 0.42 -17.08 -21.52
N ARG A 128 1.68 -17.50 -21.37
CA ARG A 128 2.58 -17.05 -20.29
C ARG A 128 3.45 -15.89 -20.78
N VAL A 129 3.64 -14.87 -19.93
CA VAL A 129 4.54 -13.74 -20.20
C VAL A 129 5.92 -13.88 -19.55
N GLY A 130 6.17 -14.99 -18.83
CA GLY A 130 7.45 -15.22 -18.16
C GLY A 130 7.66 -14.34 -16.92
N ARG A 131 6.58 -13.87 -16.29
CA ARG A 131 6.59 -13.07 -15.06
C ARG A 131 5.76 -13.75 -13.99
N LEU A 132 6.20 -13.65 -12.73
CA LEU A 132 5.58 -14.32 -11.59
C LEU A 132 4.98 -13.28 -10.63
N VAL A 133 3.81 -13.58 -10.07
CA VAL A 133 3.26 -12.82 -8.96
C VAL A 133 2.83 -13.73 -7.82
N LEU A 134 3.21 -13.38 -6.60
CA LEU A 134 2.68 -13.96 -5.38
C LEU A 134 1.43 -13.15 -4.99
N VAL A 135 0.31 -13.83 -4.76
CA VAL A 135 -0.96 -13.21 -4.35
C VAL A 135 -1.36 -13.77 -2.98
N HIS A 136 -1.36 -12.93 -1.95
CA HIS A 136 -1.53 -13.37 -0.57
C HIS A 136 -2.86 -12.92 0.03
N GLN A 137 -3.69 -13.89 0.45
CA GLN A 137 -4.91 -13.61 1.21
C GLN A 137 -4.59 -13.20 2.64
N GLY A 138 -5.42 -12.37 3.24
CA GLY A 138 -5.38 -12.08 4.67
C GLY A 138 -6.16 -13.09 5.51
N HIS A 139 -6.89 -12.57 6.51
CA HIS A 139 -7.72 -13.32 7.45
C HIS A 139 -9.02 -13.87 6.82
N ASP A 140 -8.91 -14.58 5.69
CA ASP A 140 -10.02 -15.24 5.00
C ASP A 140 -9.59 -16.61 4.46
N GLY A 141 -10.46 -17.61 4.58
CA GLY A 141 -10.18 -18.96 4.10
C GLY A 141 -10.32 -19.14 2.59
N THR A 142 -10.94 -18.19 1.89
CA THR A 142 -11.26 -18.28 0.47
C THR A 142 -10.35 -17.39 -0.37
N LEU A 143 -10.21 -17.70 -1.66
CA LEU A 143 -9.53 -16.83 -2.62
C LEU A 143 -10.50 -15.89 -3.35
N VAL A 144 -11.77 -15.82 -2.92
CA VAL A 144 -12.81 -15.06 -3.63
C VAL A 144 -13.23 -13.77 -2.92
N ASN A 145 -12.81 -13.60 -1.67
CA ASN A 145 -13.18 -12.45 -0.86
C ASN A 145 -12.14 -11.32 -0.94
N TYR A 146 -12.58 -10.13 -0.54
CA TYR A 146 -11.75 -8.92 -0.39
C TYR A 146 -10.97 -8.51 -1.66
N GLY A 147 -11.47 -8.90 -2.83
CA GLY A 147 -10.88 -8.55 -4.13
C GLY A 147 -9.70 -9.43 -4.56
N LEU A 148 -9.42 -10.52 -3.85
CA LEU A 148 -8.37 -11.44 -4.25
C LEU A 148 -8.70 -12.17 -5.56
N ASP A 149 -9.98 -12.47 -5.82
CA ASP A 149 -10.45 -12.97 -7.12
C ASP A 149 -10.18 -11.98 -8.25
N THR A 150 -10.34 -10.69 -7.96
CA THR A 150 -10.13 -9.59 -8.90
C THR A 150 -8.65 -9.50 -9.26
N ALA A 151 -7.76 -9.61 -8.27
CA ALA A 151 -6.31 -9.68 -8.49
C ALA A 151 -5.92 -10.93 -9.29
N LEU A 152 -6.42 -12.12 -8.90
CA LEU A 152 -6.15 -13.38 -9.62
C LEU A 152 -6.59 -13.30 -11.09
N ARG A 153 -7.81 -12.80 -11.36
CA ARG A 153 -8.29 -12.55 -12.72
C ARG A 153 -7.39 -11.57 -13.48
N PHE A 154 -7.00 -10.47 -12.84
CA PHE A 154 -6.18 -9.43 -13.46
C PHE A 154 -4.84 -9.98 -13.96
N PHE A 155 -4.13 -10.76 -13.13
CA PHE A 155 -2.81 -11.29 -13.44
C PHE A 155 -2.86 -12.48 -14.40
N ILE A 156 -3.76 -13.44 -14.17
CA ILE A 156 -3.89 -14.63 -15.03
C ILE A 156 -4.31 -14.23 -16.45
N ALA A 157 -5.25 -13.29 -16.59
CA ALA A 157 -5.67 -12.77 -17.90
C ALA A 157 -4.53 -12.07 -18.66
N ARG A 158 -3.53 -11.54 -17.95
CA ARG A 158 -2.31 -10.91 -18.51
C ARG A 158 -1.14 -11.90 -18.68
N GLY A 159 -1.36 -13.18 -18.38
CA GLY A 159 -0.38 -14.24 -18.60
C GLY A 159 0.69 -14.37 -17.53
N PHE A 160 0.51 -13.76 -16.37
CA PHE A 160 1.40 -13.97 -15.21
C PHE A 160 1.14 -15.34 -14.61
N ASP A 161 2.20 -16.08 -14.32
CA ASP A 161 2.11 -17.16 -13.35
C ASP A 161 1.74 -16.56 -11.99
N VAL A 162 0.79 -17.18 -11.29
CA VAL A 162 0.34 -16.70 -9.98
C VAL A 162 0.48 -17.78 -8.93
N VAL A 163 1.15 -17.49 -7.82
CA VAL A 163 1.10 -18.34 -6.63
C VAL A 163 0.15 -17.70 -5.63
N ALA A 164 -1.01 -18.32 -5.40
CA ALA A 164 -1.98 -17.87 -4.43
C ALA A 164 -1.71 -18.51 -3.06
N LEU A 165 -1.59 -17.68 -2.04
CA LEU A 165 -1.26 -18.04 -0.67
C LEU A 165 -2.36 -17.56 0.28
N ARG A 166 -2.45 -18.18 1.46
CA ARG A 166 -3.33 -17.77 2.57
C ARG A 166 -2.54 -17.78 3.87
N MET A 167 -2.97 -17.03 4.86
CA MET A 167 -2.31 -17.12 6.17
C MET A 167 -2.42 -18.54 6.76
N PRO A 168 -1.49 -18.97 7.65
CA PRO A 168 -1.68 -20.17 8.45
C PRO A 168 -3.05 -20.16 9.15
N LEU A 169 -3.67 -21.33 9.35
CA LEU A 169 -5.02 -21.48 9.93
C LEU A 169 -6.20 -21.05 9.04
N PHE A 170 -5.95 -20.59 7.81
CA PHE A 170 -7.00 -20.19 6.88
C PHE A 170 -7.09 -21.10 5.65
N GLY A 171 -8.32 -21.45 5.29
CA GLY A 171 -8.62 -22.30 4.14
C GLY A 171 -8.13 -23.72 4.39
N ASP A 172 -7.37 -24.27 3.44
CA ASP A 172 -6.79 -25.61 3.54
C ASP A 172 -5.53 -25.65 4.43
N ASN A 173 -5.05 -24.49 4.90
CA ASN A 173 -3.84 -24.41 5.71
C ASN A 173 -4.15 -24.73 7.16
N ALA A 174 -3.63 -25.87 7.61
CA ALA A 174 -3.47 -26.13 9.04
C ALA A 174 -2.42 -25.18 9.63
N GLY A 175 -2.35 -25.14 10.95
CA GLY A 175 -1.27 -24.48 11.65
C GLY A 175 -0.99 -25.18 12.98
N PRO A 176 0.12 -24.82 13.63
CA PRO A 176 0.59 -25.55 14.81
C PRO A 176 -0.25 -25.26 16.07
N ARG A 177 -1.09 -24.22 16.03
CA ARG A 177 -1.88 -23.70 17.17
C ARG A 177 -3.24 -23.20 16.71
N SER A 178 -4.11 -22.81 17.63
CA SER A 178 -5.50 -22.44 17.34
C SER A 178 -5.71 -20.99 16.90
N SER A 179 -4.72 -20.11 17.04
CA SER A 179 -4.81 -18.70 16.67
C SER A 179 -3.44 -18.14 16.28
N HIS A 180 -3.40 -17.03 15.54
CA HIS A 180 -2.14 -16.36 15.21
C HIS A 180 -1.35 -15.97 16.45
N GLY A 181 -2.00 -15.41 17.49
CA GLY A 181 -1.33 -15.10 18.75
C GLY A 181 -0.70 -16.33 19.42
N ALA A 182 -1.35 -17.49 19.33
CA ALA A 182 -0.78 -18.74 19.84
C ALA A 182 0.35 -19.29 18.95
N ILE A 183 0.33 -19.05 17.63
CA ILE A 183 1.47 -19.33 16.75
C ILE A 183 2.65 -18.44 17.16
N MET A 184 2.40 -17.15 17.39
CA MET A 184 3.44 -16.21 17.81
C MET A 184 4.04 -16.57 19.18
N SER A 185 3.28 -17.18 20.08
CA SER A 185 3.81 -17.67 21.37
C SER A 185 4.72 -18.90 21.25
N LEU A 186 4.95 -19.44 20.04
CA LEU A 186 5.96 -20.47 19.77
C LEU A 186 7.38 -19.92 19.69
N GLU A 187 7.58 -18.62 19.90
CA GLU A 187 8.89 -17.99 19.99
C GLU A 187 9.81 -18.71 21.00
N SER A 188 11.02 -19.07 20.57
CA SER A 188 12.03 -19.77 21.37
C SER A 188 13.45 -19.38 20.93
N GLU A 189 14.48 -19.91 21.61
CA GLU A 189 15.88 -19.72 21.18
C GLU A 189 16.16 -20.29 19.78
N THR A 190 15.37 -21.27 19.33
CA THR A 190 15.56 -22.04 18.09
C THR A 190 14.44 -21.83 17.07
N ARG A 191 13.34 -21.16 17.43
CA ARG A 191 12.19 -20.90 16.56
C ARG A 191 11.68 -19.48 16.69
N CYS A 192 11.35 -18.84 15.57
CA CYS A 192 10.57 -17.61 15.57
C CYS A 192 9.12 -17.88 15.17
N GLY A 193 8.15 -17.24 15.83
CA GLY A 193 6.75 -17.32 15.44
C GLY A 193 6.48 -16.84 14.00
N LEU A 194 7.22 -15.83 13.54
CA LEU A 194 7.12 -15.30 12.17
C LEU A 194 7.50 -16.32 11.10
N GLN A 195 8.31 -17.33 11.44
CA GLN A 195 8.73 -18.36 10.49
C GLN A 195 7.52 -19.12 9.91
N PHE A 196 6.46 -19.31 10.71
CA PHE A 196 5.25 -19.99 10.26
C PHE A 196 4.46 -19.21 9.20
N PHE A 197 4.68 -17.90 9.09
CA PHE A 197 4.05 -17.05 8.08
C PHE A 197 4.96 -16.86 6.86
N MET A 198 6.27 -16.70 7.07
CA MET A 198 7.21 -16.35 6.00
C MET A 198 7.76 -17.57 5.23
N GLU A 199 8.00 -18.68 5.93
CA GLU A 199 8.63 -19.86 5.32
C GLU A 199 7.76 -20.54 4.25
N PRO A 200 6.42 -20.63 4.38
CA PRO A 200 5.59 -21.17 3.31
C PRO A 200 5.62 -20.32 2.03
N VAL A 201 5.70 -18.99 2.15
CA VAL A 201 5.85 -18.08 1.01
C VAL A 201 7.18 -18.38 0.28
N LEU A 202 8.27 -18.51 1.05
CA LEU A 202 9.59 -18.88 0.54
C LEU A 202 9.58 -20.25 -0.14
N ALA A 203 9.00 -21.26 0.50
CA ALA A 203 8.92 -22.62 0.00
C ALA A 203 8.20 -22.69 -1.35
N ALA A 204 7.06 -21.99 -1.47
CA ALA A 204 6.27 -21.93 -2.69
C ALA A 204 7.00 -21.17 -3.81
N LEU A 205 7.60 -20.01 -3.49
CA LEU A 205 8.39 -19.25 -4.46
C LEU A 205 9.56 -20.08 -5.00
N ASN A 206 10.32 -20.71 -4.10
CA ASN A 206 11.46 -21.55 -4.45
C ASN A 206 11.05 -22.73 -5.36
N ALA A 207 9.92 -23.38 -5.08
CA ALA A 207 9.40 -24.47 -5.91
C ALA A 207 9.10 -24.00 -7.35
N VAL A 208 8.41 -22.88 -7.51
CA VAL A 208 8.04 -22.35 -8.83
C VAL A 208 9.27 -21.85 -9.61
N LEU A 209 10.23 -21.20 -8.94
CA LEU A 209 11.48 -20.76 -9.56
C LEU A 209 12.39 -21.93 -10.01
N GLN A 210 12.20 -23.15 -9.48
CA GLN A 210 12.92 -24.33 -10.00
C GLN A 210 12.34 -24.85 -11.32
N GLU A 211 11.04 -24.67 -11.55
CA GLU A 211 10.34 -25.19 -12.74
C GLU A 211 10.42 -24.24 -13.94
N GLY A 212 10.69 -22.95 -13.72
CA GLY A 212 10.67 -21.93 -14.76
C GLY A 212 11.64 -20.79 -14.52
N GLN A 213 12.05 -20.15 -15.62
CA GLN A 213 12.77 -18.88 -15.59
C GLN A 213 11.76 -17.74 -15.67
N TYR A 214 11.87 -16.80 -14.74
CA TYR A 214 11.03 -15.61 -14.68
C TYR A 214 11.89 -14.36 -14.82
N GLU A 215 11.39 -13.38 -15.57
CA GLU A 215 12.05 -12.07 -15.73
C GLU A 215 12.01 -11.28 -14.43
N ASP A 216 10.86 -11.31 -13.75
CA ASP A 216 10.66 -10.67 -12.45
C ASP A 216 9.65 -11.43 -11.59
N VAL A 217 9.71 -11.13 -10.29
CA VAL A 217 8.76 -11.59 -9.27
C VAL A 217 8.13 -10.37 -8.63
N SER A 218 6.79 -10.35 -8.62
CA SER A 218 6.00 -9.36 -7.90
C SER A 218 5.24 -10.00 -6.74
N MET A 219 4.79 -9.22 -5.78
CA MET A 219 3.93 -9.68 -4.69
C MET A 219 2.81 -8.69 -4.41
N ILE A 220 1.60 -9.17 -4.17
CA ILE A 220 0.47 -8.37 -3.73
C ILE A 220 -0.30 -9.12 -2.65
N GLY A 221 -0.80 -8.39 -1.65
CA GLY A 221 -1.65 -8.99 -0.62
C GLY A 221 -2.61 -8.00 0.01
N ILE A 222 -3.63 -8.54 0.67
CA ILE A 222 -4.70 -7.78 1.34
C ILE A 222 -4.73 -8.09 2.84
N SER A 223 -4.99 -7.10 3.70
CA SER A 223 -5.12 -7.32 5.15
C SER A 223 -3.83 -7.94 5.74
N GLY A 224 -3.92 -8.99 6.56
CA GLY A 224 -2.74 -9.77 6.98
C GLY A 224 -1.89 -10.33 5.82
N GLY A 225 -2.42 -10.46 4.60
CA GLY A 225 -1.64 -10.75 3.39
C GLY A 225 -0.87 -9.54 2.85
N GLY A 226 -1.41 -8.33 3.06
CA GLY A 226 -0.69 -7.06 2.85
C GLY A 226 0.44 -6.90 3.85
N TRP A 227 0.18 -7.16 5.15
CA TRP A 227 1.23 -7.26 6.17
C TRP A 227 2.31 -8.28 5.80
N THR A 228 1.91 -9.47 5.34
CA THR A 228 2.85 -10.49 4.85
C THR A 228 3.66 -9.97 3.67
N THR A 229 3.07 -9.14 2.80
CA THR A 229 3.77 -8.51 1.67
C THR A 229 4.82 -7.50 2.13
N ASP A 230 4.51 -6.68 3.14
CA ASP A 230 5.46 -5.73 3.74
C ASP A 230 6.67 -6.47 4.31
N LEU A 231 6.43 -7.48 5.16
CA LEU A 231 7.49 -8.22 5.83
C LEU A 231 8.29 -9.12 4.87
N TYR A 232 7.62 -9.85 3.98
CA TYR A 232 8.30 -10.78 3.08
C TYR A 232 9.17 -10.04 2.06
N SER A 233 8.71 -8.90 1.54
CA SER A 233 9.52 -8.10 0.60
C SER A 233 10.74 -7.42 1.26
N ALA A 234 10.71 -7.22 2.58
CA ALA A 234 11.89 -6.78 3.34
C ALA A 234 12.95 -7.90 3.49
N LEU A 235 12.51 -9.16 3.54
CA LEU A 235 13.34 -10.36 3.72
C LEU A 235 13.96 -10.87 2.41
N ASP A 236 13.17 -10.94 1.34
CA ASP A 236 13.55 -11.60 0.08
C ASP A 236 13.70 -10.60 -1.08
N VAL A 237 14.95 -10.29 -1.41
CA VAL A 237 15.31 -9.33 -2.47
C VAL A 237 14.92 -9.77 -3.88
N ARG A 238 14.41 -11.00 -4.06
CA ARG A 238 13.92 -11.46 -5.37
C ARG A 238 12.59 -10.82 -5.75
N VAL A 239 11.83 -10.29 -4.78
CA VAL A 239 10.59 -9.56 -5.04
C VAL A 239 10.92 -8.14 -5.52
N GLY A 240 10.74 -7.90 -6.82
CA GLY A 240 11.05 -6.61 -7.46
C GLY A 240 9.99 -5.54 -7.23
N LEU A 241 8.73 -5.93 -7.21
CA LEU A 241 7.57 -5.07 -6.95
C LEU A 241 6.70 -5.68 -5.85
N SER A 242 6.39 -4.92 -4.81
CA SER A 242 5.50 -5.36 -3.73
C SER A 242 4.35 -4.37 -3.54
N PHE A 243 3.11 -4.88 -3.46
CA PHE A 243 1.88 -4.10 -3.32
C PHE A 243 1.14 -4.55 -2.05
N SER A 244 1.33 -3.83 -0.95
CA SER A 244 0.60 -4.05 0.29
C SER A 244 -0.71 -3.28 0.26
N VAL A 245 -1.84 -3.98 0.19
CA VAL A 245 -3.18 -3.37 0.14
C VAL A 245 -3.83 -3.51 1.51
N ALA A 246 -4.21 -2.39 2.13
CA ALA A 246 -4.79 -2.33 3.47
C ALA A 246 -4.09 -3.29 4.45
N GLY A 247 -2.75 -3.27 4.44
CA GLY A 247 -1.92 -4.29 5.08
C GLY A 247 -1.28 -3.86 6.39
N SER A 248 -0.87 -2.60 6.51
CA SER A 248 -0.20 -2.10 7.71
C SER A 248 -0.15 -0.56 7.73
N LEU A 249 0.10 -0.02 8.93
CA LEU A 249 0.55 1.35 9.18
C LEU A 249 1.62 1.28 10.27
N PRO A 250 2.54 2.26 10.37
CA PRO A 250 3.43 2.35 11.52
C PRO A 250 2.66 2.38 12.85
N ARG A 251 3.25 1.83 13.90
CA ARG A 251 2.52 1.49 15.12
C ARG A 251 2.00 2.72 15.84
N ASP A 252 2.75 3.80 15.84
CA ASP A 252 2.33 5.10 16.37
C ASP A 252 1.13 5.72 15.63
N LEU A 253 0.77 5.19 14.46
CA LEU A 253 -0.28 5.72 13.57
C LEU A 253 -1.49 4.81 13.42
N ARG A 254 -1.46 3.58 13.95
CA ARG A 254 -2.59 2.64 13.87
C ARG A 254 -3.42 2.66 15.15
N THR A 255 -4.73 2.49 15.01
CA THR A 255 -5.68 2.42 16.14
C THR A 255 -5.94 0.99 16.63
N GLY A 256 -5.32 -0.02 15.99
CA GLY A 256 -5.51 -1.43 16.28
C GLY A 256 -4.57 -2.33 15.47
N GLY A 257 -4.87 -3.62 15.47
CA GLY A 257 -4.23 -4.62 14.62
C GLY A 257 -4.02 -5.97 15.31
N ASP A 258 -3.65 -6.95 14.50
CA ASP A 258 -3.69 -8.37 14.83
C ASP A 258 -2.46 -8.83 15.63
N ALA A 259 -2.48 -10.05 16.16
CA ALA A 259 -1.46 -10.51 17.11
C ALA A 259 -0.08 -10.71 16.44
N GLU A 260 -0.06 -11.22 15.22
CA GLU A 260 1.14 -11.39 14.40
C GLU A 260 1.80 -10.04 14.05
N GLU A 261 1.00 -8.98 13.94
CA GLU A 261 1.47 -7.63 13.65
C GLU A 261 2.12 -6.96 14.86
N ARG A 262 2.11 -7.57 16.06
CA ARG A 262 2.65 -6.98 17.30
C ARG A 262 4.06 -7.45 17.64
N HIS A 263 4.64 -8.32 16.81
CA HIS A 263 5.96 -8.92 17.05
C HIS A 263 7.00 -8.27 16.13
N GLU A 264 7.08 -6.95 16.19
CA GLU A 264 7.86 -6.16 15.24
C GLU A 264 9.32 -6.06 15.71
N LEU A 265 10.23 -6.46 14.82
CA LEU A 265 11.67 -6.54 15.06
C LEU A 265 12.39 -5.24 14.68
N LEU A 266 11.72 -4.43 13.87
CA LEU A 266 12.10 -3.13 13.32
C LEU A 266 10.85 -2.24 13.28
N ASP A 267 11.03 -0.92 13.22
CA ASP A 267 9.95 0.02 12.85
C ASP A 267 9.42 -0.33 11.44
N TYR A 268 8.10 -0.27 11.25
CA TYR A 268 7.47 -0.48 9.94
C TYR A 268 8.06 0.42 8.85
N ARG A 269 8.46 1.64 9.20
CA ARG A 269 9.11 2.57 8.28
C ARG A 269 10.40 1.96 7.71
N ASP A 270 11.20 1.28 8.53
CA ASP A 270 12.40 0.57 8.09
C ASP A 270 12.06 -0.68 7.28
N LEU A 271 10.97 -1.39 7.62
CA LEU A 271 10.46 -2.50 6.80
C LEU A 271 10.09 -2.02 5.39
N TYR A 272 9.41 -0.88 5.28
CA TYR A 272 9.04 -0.29 3.98
C TYR A 272 10.29 0.12 3.18
N VAL A 273 11.31 0.69 3.83
CA VAL A 273 12.61 0.99 3.20
C VAL A 273 13.27 -0.30 2.72
N LEU A 274 13.31 -1.34 3.55
CA LEU A 274 13.85 -2.64 3.18
C LEU A 274 13.14 -3.26 1.98
N GLY A 275 11.81 -3.14 1.89
CA GLY A 275 11.01 -3.63 0.75
C GLY A 275 11.22 -2.81 -0.53
N GLY A 276 11.48 -1.52 -0.41
CA GLY A 276 11.55 -0.56 -1.52
C GLY A 276 12.95 -0.06 -1.88
N SER A 277 14.02 -0.80 -1.60
CA SER A 277 15.42 -0.40 -1.88
C SER A 277 16.12 -1.30 -2.91
N GLU A 278 17.33 -0.95 -3.35
CA GLU A 278 18.17 -1.76 -4.25
C GLU A 278 17.49 -2.10 -5.59
N GLY A 279 16.91 -1.11 -6.25
CA GLY A 279 16.22 -1.27 -7.53
C GLY A 279 14.79 -1.81 -7.43
N ARG A 280 14.31 -2.10 -6.22
CA ARG A 280 12.95 -2.57 -5.94
C ARG A 280 12.02 -1.40 -5.64
N ARG A 281 10.72 -1.63 -5.80
CA ARG A 281 9.69 -0.63 -5.47
C ARG A 281 8.62 -1.25 -4.59
N HIS A 282 8.30 -0.56 -3.51
CA HIS A 282 7.28 -0.95 -2.56
C HIS A 282 6.10 0.03 -2.60
N PHE A 283 4.91 -0.51 -2.76
CA PHE A 283 3.67 0.23 -2.93
C PHE A 283 2.74 -0.11 -1.78
N GLN A 284 2.29 0.90 -1.06
CA GLN A 284 1.20 0.76 -0.11
C GLN A 284 -0.07 1.33 -0.74
N VAL A 285 -1.15 0.55 -0.72
CA VAL A 285 -2.47 0.96 -1.22
C VAL A 285 -3.44 0.93 -0.05
N LEU A 286 -3.87 2.11 0.40
CA LEU A 286 -4.74 2.27 1.56
C LEU A 286 -6.19 2.48 1.14
N ASN A 287 -7.13 2.05 1.99
CA ASN A 287 -8.56 2.31 1.80
C ASN A 287 -9.02 3.43 2.76
N PRO A 288 -9.69 4.51 2.28
CA PRO A 288 -9.96 5.72 3.06
C PRO A 288 -10.69 5.50 4.39
N ARG A 289 -11.73 4.66 4.39
CA ARG A 289 -12.41 4.16 5.60
C ARG A 289 -12.40 2.64 5.56
N ASP A 290 -11.21 2.09 5.67
CA ASP A 290 -11.05 0.68 5.96
C ASP A 290 -11.83 0.32 7.24
N GLY A 291 -12.88 -0.49 7.10
CA GLY A 291 -13.71 -0.95 8.22
C GLY A 291 -13.00 -1.92 9.16
N CYS A 292 -11.79 -2.39 8.81
CA CYS A 292 -10.92 -3.14 9.69
C CYS A 292 -10.03 -2.20 10.50
N CYS A 293 -8.88 -1.80 9.92
CA CYS A 293 -7.69 -1.63 10.75
C CYS A 293 -6.73 -0.52 10.26
N PHE A 294 -6.68 -0.22 8.94
CA PHE A 294 -5.71 0.70 8.34
C PHE A 294 -6.40 1.76 7.47
N TRP A 295 -6.93 2.79 8.11
CA TRP A 295 -7.68 3.86 7.44
C TRP A 295 -7.13 5.25 7.76
N GLY A 296 -7.59 6.23 7.00
CA GLY A 296 -7.23 7.63 7.18
C GLY A 296 -6.00 8.05 6.39
N THR A 297 -5.52 9.24 6.71
CA THR A 297 -4.48 9.96 5.96
C THR A 297 -3.18 10.11 6.74
N ASP A 298 -3.01 9.37 7.84
CA ASP A 298 -1.79 9.44 8.66
C ASP A 298 -0.54 8.93 7.91
N TYR A 299 -0.72 8.26 6.77
CA TYR A 299 0.36 7.93 5.84
C TYR A 299 1.21 9.14 5.43
N ARG A 300 0.59 10.33 5.39
CA ARG A 300 1.24 11.61 5.07
C ARG A 300 2.38 11.96 6.02
N ARG A 301 2.39 11.39 7.24
CA ARG A 301 3.44 11.61 8.25
C ARG A 301 4.74 10.86 7.95
N TYR A 302 4.70 9.78 7.16
CA TYR A 302 5.89 8.96 6.89
C TYR A 302 6.20 8.75 5.41
N GLU A 303 5.22 8.84 4.50
CA GLU A 303 5.40 8.50 3.08
C GLU A 303 6.63 9.19 2.45
N ASN A 304 6.90 10.43 2.85
CA ASN A 304 7.98 11.23 2.28
C ASN A 304 9.34 10.89 2.87
N VAL A 305 9.38 10.58 4.17
CA VAL A 305 10.61 10.21 4.87
C VAL A 305 11.05 8.83 4.40
N VAL A 306 10.11 7.87 4.36
CA VAL A 306 10.33 6.51 3.83
C VAL A 306 10.67 6.54 2.35
N GLY A 307 9.89 7.25 1.53
CA GLY A 307 10.13 7.37 0.09
C GLY A 307 11.46 8.06 -0.24
N SER A 308 11.94 8.98 0.59
CA SER A 308 13.26 9.59 0.40
C SER A 308 14.39 8.65 0.77
N ALA A 309 14.27 7.90 1.86
CA ALA A 309 15.26 6.90 2.25
C ALA A 309 15.37 5.76 1.21
N ALA A 310 14.23 5.20 0.79
CA ALA A 310 14.16 4.17 -0.25
C ALA A 310 14.83 4.61 -1.57
N ARG A 311 14.56 5.85 -2.01
CA ARG A 311 15.21 6.42 -3.21
C ARG A 311 16.70 6.66 -3.06
N ALA A 312 17.14 7.11 -1.89
CA ALA A 312 18.58 7.27 -1.61
C ALA A 312 19.33 5.93 -1.70
N LEU A 313 18.61 4.82 -1.46
CA LEU A 313 19.10 3.44 -1.54
C LEU A 313 18.76 2.76 -2.88
N GLY A 314 18.44 3.55 -3.91
CA GLY A 314 18.27 3.07 -5.28
C GLY A 314 16.94 2.38 -5.58
N GLY A 315 15.93 2.46 -4.72
CA GLY A 315 14.58 1.97 -4.99
C GLY A 315 13.52 3.07 -4.92
N ASP A 316 12.29 2.74 -4.49
CA ASP A 316 11.21 3.71 -4.23
C ASP A 316 10.16 3.14 -3.26
N PHE A 317 9.52 4.04 -2.52
CA PHE A 317 8.33 3.74 -1.72
C PHE A 317 7.22 4.74 -2.06
N LEU A 318 6.04 4.22 -2.36
CA LEU A 318 4.89 4.99 -2.85
C LEU A 318 3.63 4.58 -2.09
N VAL A 319 2.83 5.58 -1.68
CA VAL A 319 1.52 5.36 -1.06
C VAL A 319 0.43 5.85 -2.00
N TYR A 320 -0.65 5.08 -2.12
CA TYR A 320 -1.85 5.45 -2.86
C TYR A 320 -3.08 5.28 -1.97
N LEU A 321 -3.90 6.31 -1.87
CA LEU A 321 -5.21 6.23 -1.24
C LEU A 321 -6.28 5.90 -2.30
N ASP A 322 -6.90 4.73 -2.19
CA ASP A 322 -7.94 4.30 -3.13
C ASP A 322 -9.31 4.87 -2.74
N VAL A 323 -9.57 6.10 -3.18
CA VAL A 323 -10.83 6.82 -2.92
C VAL A 323 -12.06 6.23 -3.62
N THR A 324 -11.89 5.21 -4.49
CA THR A 324 -13.01 4.58 -5.22
C THR A 324 -13.88 3.67 -4.36
N ILE A 325 -13.32 3.23 -3.24
CA ILE A 325 -13.95 2.28 -2.33
C ILE A 325 -13.93 2.84 -0.90
N PRO A 326 -14.58 3.99 -0.66
CA PRO A 326 -14.38 4.79 0.54
C PRO A 326 -14.75 4.08 1.84
N GLU A 327 -15.48 2.96 1.81
CA GLU A 327 -15.94 2.19 2.99
C GLU A 327 -15.70 0.68 2.84
N ARG A 328 -14.70 0.24 2.07
CA ARG A 328 -14.45 -1.21 1.86
C ARG A 328 -12.99 -1.58 2.08
N HIS A 329 -12.79 -2.62 2.89
CA HIS A 329 -11.53 -3.34 3.04
C HIS A 329 -11.35 -4.30 1.85
N ARG A 330 -10.60 -3.91 0.80
CA ARG A 330 -10.38 -4.79 -0.36
C ARG A 330 -9.28 -4.30 -1.31
N ILE A 331 -8.80 -5.24 -2.13
CA ILE A 331 -8.19 -4.91 -3.43
C ILE A 331 -9.31 -4.49 -4.40
N SER A 332 -9.21 -3.28 -4.94
CA SER A 332 -10.16 -2.77 -5.92
C SER A 332 -9.64 -2.93 -7.35
N GLN A 333 -10.56 -2.81 -8.32
CA GLN A 333 -10.18 -2.72 -9.73
C GLN A 333 -9.37 -1.45 -10.02
N ALA A 334 -9.65 -0.32 -9.34
CA ALA A 334 -8.94 0.93 -9.54
C ALA A 334 -7.48 0.85 -9.07
N ALA A 335 -7.22 0.15 -7.96
CA ALA A 335 -5.87 -0.15 -7.48
C ALA A 335 -5.10 -1.03 -8.50
N LEU A 336 -5.77 -2.02 -9.09
CA LEU A 336 -5.15 -2.88 -10.11
C LEU A 336 -4.86 -2.12 -11.42
N ASP A 337 -5.80 -1.30 -11.89
CA ASP A 337 -5.68 -0.58 -13.17
C ASP A 337 -4.80 0.67 -13.11
N THR A 338 -4.46 1.14 -11.90
CA THR A 338 -3.64 2.34 -11.72
C THR A 338 -2.26 1.99 -11.14
N PRO A 339 -2.02 1.96 -9.81
CA PRO A 339 -0.66 1.78 -9.30
C PRO A 339 -0.05 0.43 -9.72
N VAL A 340 -0.83 -0.66 -9.74
CA VAL A 340 -0.31 -1.99 -10.11
C VAL A 340 0.03 -2.07 -11.60
N ALA A 341 -0.92 -1.78 -12.49
CA ALA A 341 -0.70 -1.85 -13.94
C ALA A 341 0.47 -0.95 -14.39
N LEU A 342 0.52 0.30 -13.91
CA LEU A 342 1.58 1.23 -14.27
C LEU A 342 2.94 0.76 -13.78
N ALA A 343 3.04 0.26 -12.55
CA ALA A 343 4.28 -0.28 -12.03
C ALA A 343 4.77 -1.48 -12.85
N LEU A 344 3.88 -2.40 -13.25
CA LEU A 344 4.23 -3.56 -14.09
C LEU A 344 4.73 -3.13 -15.49
N GLU A 345 4.32 -1.97 -15.98
CA GLU A 345 4.77 -1.34 -17.24
C GLU A 345 6.08 -0.53 -17.07
N GLY A 346 6.64 -0.46 -15.87
CA GLY A 346 7.83 0.37 -15.58
C GLY A 346 7.53 1.87 -15.53
N ARG A 347 6.25 2.24 -15.43
CA ARG A 347 5.77 3.61 -15.26
C ARG A 347 5.62 3.93 -13.78
N ASP A 348 5.63 5.23 -13.48
CA ASP A 348 5.55 5.76 -12.11
C ASP A 348 4.48 6.86 -12.09
N LEU A 349 3.41 6.70 -11.31
CA LEU A 349 2.39 7.74 -11.10
C LEU A 349 2.56 8.32 -9.70
N ARG A 350 2.89 9.60 -9.57
CA ARG A 350 2.87 10.29 -8.27
C ARG A 350 1.67 11.20 -8.21
N ILE A 351 0.99 11.17 -7.07
CA ILE A 351 -0.17 12.02 -6.78
C ILE A 351 0.21 12.88 -5.58
N LEU A 352 0.10 14.19 -5.71
CA LEU A 352 0.13 15.10 -4.57
C LEU A 352 -1.22 15.78 -4.49
N ASP A 353 -1.86 15.59 -3.35
CA ASP A 353 -3.09 16.23 -2.95
C ASP A 353 -2.79 17.55 -2.20
N ASN A 354 -3.78 18.42 -2.03
CA ASN A 354 -3.63 19.69 -1.32
C ASN A 354 -3.41 19.56 0.21
N THR A 355 -3.40 18.34 0.74
CA THR A 355 -2.93 18.04 2.11
C THR A 355 -1.64 17.22 2.15
N SER A 356 -1.05 16.91 0.99
CA SER A 356 0.24 16.23 0.91
C SER A 356 1.37 17.14 1.40
N SER A 357 2.42 16.56 1.98
CA SER A 357 3.58 17.35 2.45
C SER A 357 4.29 18.15 1.35
N GLY A 358 4.17 17.71 0.10
CA GLY A 358 4.70 18.40 -1.08
C GLY A 358 3.80 19.52 -1.59
N PHE A 359 2.62 19.70 -1.00
CA PHE A 359 1.74 20.83 -1.26
C PHE A 359 2.03 22.00 -0.33
N GLY A 360 1.99 23.22 -0.84
CA GLY A 360 2.16 24.41 -0.03
C GLY A 360 2.08 25.71 -0.83
N TYR A 361 2.78 26.72 -0.32
CA TYR A 361 2.93 28.02 -0.98
C TYR A 361 4.34 28.13 -1.57
N PRO A 362 4.57 28.99 -2.58
CA PRO A 362 5.90 29.33 -3.03
C PRO A 362 6.85 29.67 -1.86
N GLY A 363 7.85 28.82 -1.63
CA GLY A 363 8.85 29.04 -0.57
C GLY A 363 8.52 28.45 0.80
N SER A 364 7.38 27.78 0.99
CA SER A 364 7.12 27.01 2.21
C SER A 364 8.12 25.85 2.35
N ALA A 365 8.48 25.50 3.59
CA ALA A 365 9.28 24.30 3.79
C ALA A 365 8.46 23.06 3.41
N TYR A 366 9.14 22.04 2.89
CA TYR A 366 8.49 20.77 2.55
C TYR A 366 7.95 20.13 3.83
N GLY A 367 6.66 19.80 3.88
CA GLY A 367 5.97 19.30 5.08
C GLY A 367 5.36 20.37 6.00
N GLU A 368 5.48 21.66 5.70
CA GLU A 368 4.68 22.70 6.38
C GLU A 368 3.26 22.72 5.80
N THR A 369 2.32 21.99 6.42
CA THR A 369 0.89 21.98 6.04
C THR A 369 0.14 23.25 6.53
N ALA A 370 0.82 24.39 6.56
CA ALA A 370 0.23 25.63 7.05
C ALA A 370 -0.65 26.25 5.96
N LEU A 371 -1.93 25.89 5.95
CA LEU A 371 -2.99 26.76 5.42
C LEU A 371 -3.15 27.97 6.36
N SER A 372 -2.11 28.80 6.51
CA SER A 372 -2.22 30.09 7.19
C SER A 372 -2.17 31.21 6.15
N GLY A 373 -3.30 31.42 5.49
CA GLY A 373 -3.54 32.60 4.66
C GLY A 373 -5.03 32.83 4.46
N GLU A 374 -5.50 34.07 4.60
CA GLU A 374 -6.93 34.46 4.49
C GLU A 374 -7.53 34.25 3.09
N LYS A 375 -6.72 33.85 2.10
CA LYS A 375 -7.05 33.88 0.66
C LYS A 375 -7.53 32.55 0.06
N TRP A 376 -7.10 31.41 0.60
CA TRP A 376 -7.55 30.08 0.18
C TRP A 376 -8.43 29.45 1.26
N ALA A 377 -9.66 29.09 0.91
CA ALA A 377 -10.60 28.41 1.80
C ALA A 377 -10.65 26.91 1.51
N THR A 378 -10.51 26.08 2.55
CA THR A 378 -10.71 24.63 2.45
C THR A 378 -12.19 24.31 2.39
N LEU A 379 -12.59 23.46 1.44
CA LEU A 379 -13.95 22.97 1.23
C LEU A 379 -13.94 21.45 1.10
N ALA A 380 -15.04 20.82 1.51
CA ALA A 380 -15.23 19.38 1.30
C ALA A 380 -15.56 19.05 -0.16
N GLY A 381 -15.08 17.91 -0.63
CA GLY A 381 -15.25 17.33 -1.98
C GLY A 381 -14.09 17.64 -2.92
N GLY A 382 -13.79 16.73 -3.84
CA GLY A 382 -12.55 16.72 -4.63
C GLY A 382 -11.90 15.35 -4.55
N PHE A 383 -10.62 15.26 -4.94
CA PHE A 383 -9.79 14.12 -4.55
C PHE A 383 -9.65 14.09 -3.02
N GLU A 384 -9.60 12.89 -2.42
CA GLU A 384 -9.61 12.67 -0.96
C GLU A 384 -10.72 13.39 -0.13
N ASN A 385 -11.75 13.90 -0.81
CA ASN A 385 -12.89 14.64 -0.25
C ASN A 385 -12.53 16.02 0.33
N ASP A 386 -11.50 16.68 -0.20
CA ASP A 386 -11.17 18.08 0.08
C ASP A 386 -10.65 18.84 -1.15
N ARG A 387 -10.77 20.17 -1.09
CA ARG A 387 -10.25 21.10 -2.10
C ARG A 387 -9.99 22.47 -1.48
N LEU A 388 -9.14 23.27 -2.12
CA LEU A 388 -9.01 24.70 -1.82
C LEU A 388 -9.74 25.55 -2.86
N LYS A 389 -10.28 26.68 -2.42
CA LYS A 389 -10.93 27.68 -3.26
C LYS A 389 -10.40 29.08 -2.93
N ALA A 390 -9.94 29.81 -3.95
CA ALA A 390 -9.54 31.21 -3.81
C ALA A 390 -10.38 32.13 -4.70
N ALA A 391 -10.72 33.31 -4.17
CA ALA A 391 -11.38 34.38 -4.92
C ALA A 391 -10.41 35.00 -5.94
N PRO A 392 -10.92 35.52 -7.08
CA PRO A 392 -10.07 36.17 -8.07
C PRO A 392 -9.41 37.43 -7.50
N GLU A 393 -8.11 37.63 -7.75
CA GLU A 393 -7.34 38.76 -7.23
C GLU A 393 -6.35 39.35 -8.26
N GLN A 394 -5.65 40.42 -7.91
CA GLN A 394 -4.74 41.14 -8.80
C GLN A 394 -3.47 40.32 -9.11
N PRO A 395 -2.73 40.67 -10.18
CA PRO A 395 -1.49 39.97 -10.52
C PRO A 395 -0.47 39.97 -9.38
N GLY A 396 0.06 38.80 -9.05
CA GLY A 396 1.03 38.60 -7.96
C GLY A 396 0.42 38.19 -6.60
N ASP A 397 -0.90 37.98 -6.52
CA ASP A 397 -1.56 37.48 -5.33
C ASP A 397 -1.71 35.94 -5.30
N ALA A 398 -1.71 35.40 -4.08
CA ALA A 398 -1.93 34.01 -3.65
C ALA A 398 -1.75 32.88 -4.68
N GLU A 399 -0.58 32.23 -4.61
CA GLU A 399 -0.27 31.01 -5.35
C GLU A 399 -0.15 29.80 -4.43
N VAL A 400 -0.50 28.62 -4.92
CA VAL A 400 -0.17 27.33 -4.28
C VAL A 400 0.63 26.46 -5.23
N ASN A 401 1.40 25.52 -4.69
CA ASN A 401 2.23 24.63 -5.48
C ASN A 401 2.24 23.18 -4.97
N TRP A 402 2.45 22.26 -5.90
CA TRP A 402 2.77 20.86 -5.65
C TRP A 402 4.21 20.60 -6.09
N VAL A 403 5.07 20.20 -5.16
CA VAL A 403 6.51 19.97 -5.34
C VAL A 403 6.78 18.47 -5.31
N PHE A 404 6.99 17.89 -6.49
CA PHE A 404 7.43 16.50 -6.64
C PHE A 404 8.95 16.46 -6.57
N ARG A 405 9.52 15.62 -5.70
CA ARG A 405 10.97 15.42 -5.54
C ARG A 405 11.35 13.97 -5.77
N GLY A 406 12.62 13.72 -6.12
CA GLY A 406 13.12 12.36 -6.33
C GLY A 406 12.55 11.66 -7.55
N LEU A 407 12.13 12.43 -8.55
CA LEU A 407 11.68 11.89 -9.82
C LEU A 407 12.84 11.24 -10.56
N ARG A 408 12.60 10.03 -11.06
CA ARG A 408 13.56 9.32 -11.92
C ARG A 408 13.73 10.10 -13.23
N ALA A 409 14.93 10.09 -13.82
CA ALA A 409 15.13 10.72 -15.11
C ALA A 409 14.15 10.17 -16.16
N GLY A 410 13.47 11.06 -16.89
CA GLY A 410 12.45 10.67 -17.85
C GLY A 410 11.58 11.81 -18.34
N ARG A 411 10.61 11.46 -19.18
CA ARG A 411 9.55 12.36 -19.61
C ARG A 411 8.32 12.12 -18.76
N TYR A 412 7.57 13.17 -18.50
CA TYR A 412 6.42 13.14 -17.62
C TYR A 412 5.18 13.73 -18.27
N GLN A 413 4.02 13.15 -17.97
CA GLN A 413 2.73 13.79 -18.15
C GLN A 413 2.33 14.43 -16.82
N VAL A 414 1.91 15.69 -16.88
CA VAL A 414 1.40 16.43 -15.73
C VAL A 414 -0.10 16.63 -15.92
N SER A 415 -0.88 16.25 -14.91
CA SER A 415 -2.33 16.39 -14.91
C SER A 415 -2.82 17.00 -13.60
N ALA A 416 -4.01 17.61 -13.62
CA ALA A 416 -4.67 18.11 -12.41
C ALA A 416 -6.15 17.74 -12.41
N THR A 417 -6.75 17.71 -11.22
CA THR A 417 -8.18 17.57 -11.03
C THR A 417 -8.73 18.78 -10.28
N TRP A 418 -10.05 19.00 -10.37
CA TRP A 418 -10.79 20.02 -9.64
C TRP A 418 -12.29 19.73 -9.68
N VAL A 419 -13.05 20.34 -8.78
CA VAL A 419 -14.51 20.34 -8.80
C VAL A 419 -15.02 21.53 -9.62
N ALA A 420 -15.73 21.25 -10.71
CA ALA A 420 -16.26 22.27 -11.59
C ALA A 420 -17.40 23.10 -10.96
N GLY A 421 -17.68 24.27 -11.55
CA GLY A 421 -18.77 25.14 -11.13
C GLY A 421 -18.87 26.42 -11.95
N GLU A 422 -20.08 26.99 -12.06
CA GLU A 422 -20.32 28.18 -12.90
C GLU A 422 -19.56 29.43 -12.44
N ASP A 423 -19.25 29.54 -11.14
CA ASP A 423 -18.50 30.64 -10.54
C ASP A 423 -16.96 30.46 -10.63
N ARG A 424 -16.49 29.38 -11.26
CA ARG A 424 -15.07 29.06 -11.39
C ARG A 424 -14.41 29.87 -12.51
N ALA A 425 -13.10 30.06 -12.39
CA ALA A 425 -12.31 30.70 -13.42
C ALA A 425 -12.37 29.92 -14.74
N SER A 426 -12.62 30.62 -15.84
CA SER A 426 -12.54 30.05 -17.18
C SER A 426 -11.12 30.09 -17.77
N ASN A 427 -10.17 30.66 -17.01
CA ASN A 427 -8.81 30.90 -17.44
C ASN A 427 -7.78 30.65 -16.33
N ALA A 428 -8.04 29.71 -15.41
CA ALA A 428 -7.09 29.36 -14.35
C ALA A 428 -5.76 28.90 -14.96
N VAL A 429 -4.64 29.54 -14.60
CA VAL A 429 -3.34 29.27 -15.22
C VAL A 429 -2.50 28.37 -14.32
N TYR A 430 -2.13 27.21 -14.84
CA TYR A 430 -1.13 26.33 -14.25
C TYR A 430 0.25 26.60 -14.87
N ARG A 431 1.29 26.60 -14.04
CA ARG A 431 2.71 26.69 -14.45
C ARG A 431 3.43 25.43 -14.02
N ILE A 432 4.26 24.89 -14.89
CA ILE A 432 5.04 23.67 -14.65
C ILE A 432 6.52 24.03 -14.75
N GLU A 433 7.28 23.75 -13.71
CA GLU A 433 8.69 24.14 -13.54
C GLU A 433 9.54 22.95 -13.09
N ASP A 434 10.85 23.01 -13.29
CA ASP A 434 11.82 22.04 -12.75
C ASP A 434 12.52 22.52 -11.45
N GLY A 435 11.95 23.53 -10.80
CA GLY A 435 12.52 24.21 -9.63
C GLY A 435 13.42 25.40 -9.99
N THR A 436 13.88 25.52 -11.24
CA THR A 436 14.68 26.66 -11.70
C THR A 436 14.13 27.32 -12.96
N SER A 437 13.50 26.54 -13.84
CA SER A 437 13.07 26.94 -15.17
C SER A 437 11.60 26.59 -15.41
N LEU A 438 10.89 27.46 -16.14
CA LEU A 438 9.54 27.19 -16.61
C LEU A 438 9.59 26.20 -17.77
N LEU A 439 8.95 25.04 -17.60
CA LEU A 439 8.81 23.99 -18.62
C LEU A 439 7.54 24.16 -19.44
N GLY A 440 6.53 24.84 -18.89
CA GLY A 440 5.36 25.28 -19.64
C GLY A 440 4.26 25.85 -18.77
N SER A 441 3.21 26.33 -19.42
CA SER A 441 2.06 26.92 -18.77
C SER A 441 0.81 26.66 -19.59
N VAL A 442 -0.30 26.36 -18.90
CA VAL A 442 -1.58 26.07 -19.55
C VAL A 442 -2.69 26.81 -18.81
N SER A 443 -3.65 27.35 -19.57
CA SER A 443 -4.86 27.94 -19.03
C SER A 443 -6.01 26.96 -19.20
N VAL A 444 -6.75 26.69 -18.12
CA VAL A 444 -7.89 25.75 -18.11
C VAL A 444 -9.18 26.44 -17.69
N ASP A 445 -10.30 25.91 -18.21
CA ASP A 445 -11.63 26.33 -17.84
C ASP A 445 -12.17 25.45 -16.71
N GLN A 446 -12.09 25.92 -15.47
CA GLN A 446 -12.56 25.16 -14.30
C GLN A 446 -14.09 25.18 -14.13
N ARG A 447 -14.84 25.77 -15.07
CA ARG A 447 -16.29 25.64 -15.09
C ARG A 447 -16.74 24.29 -15.65
N ILE A 448 -15.82 23.56 -16.27
CA ILE A 448 -16.03 22.24 -16.88
C ILE A 448 -15.24 21.22 -16.07
N ASP A 449 -15.80 20.03 -15.89
CA ASP A 449 -15.11 18.93 -15.24
C ASP A 449 -13.85 18.51 -16.02
N PRO A 450 -12.79 18.05 -15.35
CA PRO A 450 -11.63 17.46 -16.01
C PRO A 450 -12.03 16.36 -17.02
N ALA A 451 -11.45 16.38 -18.22
CA ALA A 451 -11.88 15.52 -19.33
C ALA A 451 -10.86 14.43 -19.75
N GLY A 452 -9.77 14.23 -19.00
CA GLY A 452 -8.77 13.21 -19.31
C GLY A 452 -9.03 11.86 -18.63
N ARG A 453 -7.96 11.07 -18.41
CA ARG A 453 -8.06 9.70 -17.90
C ARG A 453 -8.63 9.69 -16.48
N THR A 454 -9.45 8.68 -16.19
CA THR A 454 -9.86 8.38 -14.81
C THR A 454 -8.82 7.49 -14.14
N GLU A 455 -8.25 7.96 -13.03
CA GLU A 455 -7.28 7.23 -12.20
C GLU A 455 -7.75 7.32 -10.75
N LEU A 456 -7.77 6.19 -10.04
CA LEU A 456 -8.34 6.10 -8.68
C LEU A 456 -9.73 6.74 -8.55
N GLY A 457 -10.56 6.59 -9.59
CA GLY A 457 -11.97 6.99 -9.62
C GLY A 457 -12.26 8.47 -9.82
N ILE A 458 -11.25 9.31 -10.06
CA ILE A 458 -11.44 10.71 -10.43
C ILE A 458 -10.84 10.98 -11.82
N ALA A 459 -11.45 11.91 -12.56
CA ALA A 459 -10.95 12.33 -13.87
C ALA A 459 -9.81 13.35 -13.73
N TRP A 460 -8.77 13.20 -14.55
CA TRP A 460 -7.58 14.05 -14.53
C TRP A 460 -7.44 14.80 -15.85
N GLN A 461 -7.40 16.13 -15.82
CA GLN A 461 -7.12 16.94 -17.00
C GLN A 461 -5.62 16.95 -17.24
N VAL A 462 -5.19 16.48 -18.41
CA VAL A 462 -3.79 16.64 -18.84
C VAL A 462 -3.51 18.14 -19.01
N LEU A 463 -2.54 18.65 -18.26
CA LEU A 463 -2.05 20.02 -18.34
C LEU A 463 -0.95 20.13 -19.40
N GLN A 464 0.00 19.19 -19.38
CA GLN A 464 1.08 19.12 -20.35
C GLN A 464 1.64 17.69 -20.47
N SER A 465 1.93 17.27 -21.70
CA SER A 465 2.52 15.96 -22.00
C SER A 465 3.27 16.00 -23.34
N PRO A 466 4.57 15.69 -23.40
CA PRO A 466 5.49 15.45 -22.28
C PRO A 466 6.07 16.76 -21.69
N VAL A 467 6.53 16.69 -20.44
CA VAL A 467 7.53 17.59 -19.83
C VAL A 467 8.80 16.82 -19.50
N THR A 468 9.95 17.49 -19.43
CA THR A 468 11.23 16.86 -19.12
C THR A 468 11.99 17.76 -18.14
N PRO A 469 11.94 17.46 -16.82
CA PRO A 469 12.70 18.21 -15.84
C PRO A 469 14.20 18.02 -16.05
N ALA A 470 15.00 19.07 -15.83
CA ALA A 470 16.46 18.97 -15.90
C ALA A 470 17.05 18.14 -14.74
N GLY A 471 16.35 18.09 -13.61
CA GLY A 471 16.70 17.31 -12.42
C GLY A 471 15.61 16.33 -12.00
N ASP A 472 15.55 16.05 -10.71
CA ASP A 472 14.60 15.11 -10.09
C ASP A 472 13.34 15.80 -9.51
N THR A 473 13.14 17.08 -9.85
CA THR A 473 12.11 17.92 -9.26
C THR A 473 11.16 18.45 -10.33
N LEU A 474 9.86 18.38 -10.06
CA LEU A 474 8.82 19.09 -10.80
C LEU A 474 7.98 19.91 -9.82
N VAL A 475 7.70 21.15 -10.17
CA VAL A 475 6.83 22.04 -9.42
C VAL A 475 5.65 22.44 -10.29
N VAL A 476 4.44 22.20 -9.82
CA VAL A 476 3.21 22.68 -10.47
C VAL A 476 2.65 23.79 -9.61
N ARG A 477 2.36 24.96 -10.20
CA ARG A 477 1.81 26.12 -9.51
C ARG A 477 0.48 26.53 -10.11
N VAL A 478 -0.42 27.04 -9.28
CA VAL A 478 -1.64 27.72 -9.71
C VAL A 478 -1.83 28.97 -8.85
N SER A 479 -2.19 30.09 -9.50
CA SER A 479 -2.51 31.35 -8.84
C SER A 479 -4.01 31.65 -8.93
N ASN A 480 -4.50 32.52 -8.06
CA ASN A 480 -5.87 33.05 -8.15
C ASN A 480 -5.97 34.29 -9.06
N GLU A 481 -4.96 34.58 -9.88
CA GLU A 481 -4.96 35.62 -10.91
C GLU A 481 -5.81 35.16 -12.11
N ALA A 482 -7.13 35.16 -11.92
CA ALA A 482 -8.07 34.62 -12.89
C ALA A 482 -9.39 35.41 -12.90
N ASN A 483 -10.27 35.10 -13.86
CA ASN A 483 -11.55 35.80 -14.02
C ASN A 483 -12.69 35.27 -13.13
N GLY A 484 -12.40 34.32 -12.24
CA GLY A 484 -13.35 33.67 -11.36
C GLY A 484 -12.63 32.93 -10.23
N PHE A 485 -13.36 32.16 -9.42
CA PHE A 485 -12.75 31.39 -8.34
C PHE A 485 -11.84 30.28 -8.88
N VAL A 486 -10.65 30.15 -8.32
CA VAL A 486 -9.72 29.07 -8.67
C VAL A 486 -9.80 27.96 -7.63
N ILE A 487 -9.80 26.72 -8.11
CA ILE A 487 -9.79 25.51 -7.31
C ILE A 487 -8.43 24.83 -7.42
N ALA A 488 -7.86 24.49 -6.26
CA ALA A 488 -6.66 23.67 -6.14
C ALA A 488 -7.02 22.41 -5.36
N ASP A 489 -6.90 21.26 -6.00
CA ASP A 489 -7.29 19.96 -5.47
C ASP A 489 -6.04 19.06 -5.47
N ALA A 490 -5.85 18.25 -6.51
CA ALA A 490 -4.68 17.39 -6.63
C ALA A 490 -4.01 17.49 -8.01
N VAL A 491 -2.74 17.08 -8.05
CA VAL A 491 -1.90 17.00 -9.26
C VAL A 491 -1.28 15.61 -9.37
N THR A 492 -1.22 15.08 -10.59
CA THR A 492 -0.42 13.89 -10.89
C THR A 492 0.76 14.18 -11.80
N VAL A 493 1.81 13.39 -11.59
CA VAL A 493 3.00 13.32 -12.44
C VAL A 493 3.22 11.86 -12.80
N GLU A 494 3.03 11.53 -14.07
CA GLU A 494 3.15 10.17 -14.60
C GLU A 494 4.37 10.05 -15.52
N ARG A 495 5.28 9.13 -15.21
CA ARG A 495 6.46 8.84 -16.04
C ARG A 495 6.04 8.08 -17.31
N LEU A 496 6.46 8.59 -18.47
CA LEU A 496 6.12 8.09 -19.81
C LEU A 496 7.15 7.15 -20.41
#